data_AF-A0A6N6MFN1-F1
#
_entry.id   AF-A0A6N6MFN1-F1
#
_cell.length_a   1.000
_cell.length_b   1.000
_cell.length_c   1.000
_cell.angle_alpha   90.00
_cell.angle_beta   90.00
_cell.angle_gamma   90.00
#
_symmetry.space_group_name_H-M   'P 1'
#
loop_
_entity.id
_entity.type
_entity.pdbx_description
1 polymer ?
#
loop_
_entity_poly.entity_id
_entity_poly.type
_entity_poly.pdbx_seq_one_letter_code
_entity_poly.pdbx_strand_id
1 'polypeptide(L)'
;MGLPMRALEKRSEVRSAAAVLRSAFAEGAKKIGALAGEDVLWHEQFGIWGIFGKTRGRGGVQRDWNAFGQKPFDFRSNIVVEINQPNDGIDQNLQGIFARDDAGSRWLLHQGRMSVPARRITEADFIAATRLEPEAIEFSDGSAGRYHKVTLLDGPAALLQEGIAAFVARCAQARLAKTSDGGPIADLKKLHDWEHGLSPEATGTFDVAARAAAIGHRRHGEVWRALTHELRRLDISHSNDRVGQYGPDLFTSTPE
;
A
#
# COMPACT_ATOMS: atom_id res chain seq x y z
N MET A 1 -29.39 15.94 -3.92
CA MET A 1 -27.96 15.94 -4.29
C MET A 1 -27.22 16.58 -3.13
N GLY A 2 -26.31 15.85 -2.47
CA GLY A 2 -25.44 16.43 -1.45
C GLY A 2 -24.55 17.50 -2.06
N LEU A 3 -24.11 18.47 -1.26
CA LEU A 3 -23.18 19.49 -1.73
C LEU A 3 -21.84 18.83 -2.09
N PRO A 4 -21.18 19.25 -3.18
CA PRO A 4 -19.87 18.72 -3.54
C PRO A 4 -18.83 19.06 -2.47
N MET A 5 -17.86 18.16 -2.25
CA MET A 5 -16.74 18.44 -1.38
C MET A 5 -15.86 19.54 -1.96
N ARG A 6 -15.17 20.29 -1.10
CA ARG A 6 -14.29 21.39 -1.51
C ARG A 6 -12.83 21.07 -1.22
N ALA A 7 -11.94 21.29 -2.18
CA ALA A 7 -10.52 21.04 -1.99
C ALA A 7 -9.91 21.96 -0.91
N LEU A 8 -8.97 21.42 -0.13
CA LEU A 8 -8.12 22.22 0.75
C LEU A 8 -6.90 22.67 -0.04
N GLU A 9 -6.81 23.97 -0.33
CA GLU A 9 -5.77 24.54 -1.20
C GLU A 9 -4.80 25.46 -0.44
N LYS A 10 -5.22 25.99 0.71
CA LYS A 10 -4.36 26.85 1.52
C LYS A 10 -3.25 26.03 2.14
N ARG A 11 -2.00 26.49 1.98
CA ARG A 11 -0.79 25.84 2.52
C ARG A 11 -0.93 25.41 3.99
N SER A 12 -1.54 26.25 4.83
CA SER A 12 -1.75 25.95 6.25
C SER A 12 -2.71 24.78 6.48
N GLU A 13 -3.79 24.71 5.71
CA GLU A 13 -4.78 23.63 5.80
C GLU A 13 -4.20 22.31 5.28
N VAL A 14 -3.54 22.35 4.12
CA VAL A 14 -2.85 21.19 3.53
C VAL A 14 -1.80 20.65 4.50
N ARG A 15 -0.96 21.53 5.07
CA ARG A 15 0.07 21.11 6.03
C ARG A 15 -0.53 20.51 7.29
N SER A 16 -1.61 21.10 7.81
CA SER A 16 -2.33 20.57 8.96
C SER A 16 -2.91 19.17 8.67
N ALA A 17 -3.55 18.99 7.51
CA ALA A 17 -4.09 17.70 7.08
C ALA A 17 -2.97 16.65 6.89
N ALA A 18 -1.85 17.01 6.26
CA ALA A 18 -0.70 16.13 6.10
C ALA A 18 -0.06 15.72 7.45
N ALA A 19 0.00 16.64 8.42
CA ALA A 19 0.50 16.33 9.75
C ALA A 19 -0.41 15.34 10.49
N VAL A 20 -1.73 15.51 10.39
CA VAL A 20 -2.71 14.57 10.96
C VAL A 20 -2.58 13.19 10.31
N LEU A 21 -2.54 13.14 8.98
CA LEU A 21 -2.35 11.90 8.22
C LEU A 21 -1.10 11.13 8.70
N ARG A 22 0.05 11.82 8.78
CA ARG A 22 1.31 11.20 9.22
C ARG A 22 1.25 10.74 10.66
N SER A 23 0.72 11.57 11.57
CA SER A 23 0.65 11.25 12.98
C SER A 23 -0.27 10.06 13.24
N ALA A 24 -1.48 10.08 12.66
CA ALA A 24 -2.46 9.02 12.81
C ALA A 24 -1.96 7.70 12.18
N PHE A 25 -1.30 7.75 11.03
CA PHE A 25 -0.72 6.53 10.45
C PHE A 25 0.45 5.98 11.28
N ALA A 26 1.22 6.82 11.97
CA ALA A 26 2.33 6.36 12.80
C ALA A 26 1.88 5.70 14.11
N GLU A 27 0.67 5.98 14.58
CA GLU A 27 0.13 5.43 15.82
C GLU A 27 0.00 3.90 15.73
N GLY A 28 0.66 3.18 16.64
CA GLY A 28 0.65 1.71 16.66
C GLY A 28 1.51 1.03 15.58
N ALA A 29 2.11 1.78 14.66
CA ALA A 29 2.94 1.21 13.62
C ALA A 29 4.31 0.75 14.14
N LYS A 30 4.78 -0.40 13.65
CA LYS A 30 6.15 -0.87 13.90
C LYS A 30 7.10 -0.28 12.86
N LYS A 31 8.26 0.22 13.30
CA LYS A 31 9.35 0.59 12.40
C LYS A 31 10.07 -0.67 11.93
N ILE A 32 10.09 -0.92 10.62
CA ILE A 32 10.65 -2.17 10.04
C ILE A 32 11.79 -1.95 9.05
N GLY A 33 12.27 -0.70 8.92
CA GLY A 33 13.38 -0.35 8.05
C GLY A 33 13.34 1.12 7.65
N ALA A 34 14.13 1.48 6.66
CA ALA A 34 14.15 2.81 6.08
C ALA A 34 14.10 2.76 4.55
N LEU A 35 13.44 3.74 3.93
CA LEU A 35 13.42 3.93 2.49
C LEU A 35 13.58 5.42 2.18
N ALA A 36 14.56 5.75 1.33
CA ALA A 36 14.93 7.13 1.00
C ALA A 36 15.21 8.02 2.22
N GLY A 37 15.76 7.44 3.30
CA GLY A 37 16.10 8.15 4.53
C GLY A 37 14.94 8.32 5.53
N GLU A 38 13.76 7.78 5.22
CA GLU A 38 12.58 7.86 6.09
C GLU A 38 12.23 6.48 6.68
N ASP A 39 11.71 6.48 7.92
CA ASP A 39 11.24 5.26 8.58
C ASP A 39 10.08 4.61 7.81
N VAL A 40 10.16 3.29 7.62
CA VAL A 40 9.06 2.47 7.10
C VAL A 40 8.18 2.01 8.25
N LEU A 41 6.93 2.48 8.24
CA LEU A 41 5.92 2.22 9.26
C LEU A 41 5.02 1.06 8.82
N TRP A 42 5.04 -0.04 9.56
CA TRP A 42 4.29 -1.26 9.27
C TRP A 42 3.13 -1.45 10.23
N HIS A 43 1.96 -1.71 9.66
CA HIS A 43 0.76 -2.14 10.37
C HIS A 43 0.50 -3.61 10.08
N GLU A 44 0.84 -4.47 11.03
CA GLU A 44 0.68 -5.92 10.89
C GLU A 44 -0.80 -6.31 10.73
N GLN A 45 -1.68 -5.70 11.53
CA GLN A 45 -3.13 -5.92 11.47
C GLN A 45 -3.71 -5.63 10.08
N PHE A 46 -3.21 -4.60 9.40
CA PHE A 46 -3.72 -4.17 8.11
C PHE A 46 -2.90 -4.71 6.93
N GLY A 47 -1.79 -5.42 7.19
CA GLY A 47 -0.91 -5.94 6.15
C GLY A 47 -0.33 -4.87 5.22
N ILE A 48 -0.16 -3.63 5.70
CA ILE A 48 0.38 -2.52 4.91
C ILE A 48 1.55 -1.84 5.60
N TRP A 49 2.47 -1.30 4.81
CA TRP A 49 3.42 -0.29 5.25
C TRP A 49 3.16 1.04 4.55
N GLY A 50 3.61 2.12 5.19
CA GLY A 50 3.65 3.46 4.64
C GLY A 50 4.96 4.17 4.98
N ILE A 51 5.34 5.11 4.12
CA ILE A 51 6.40 6.08 4.38
C ILE A 51 5.88 7.50 4.13
N PHE A 52 6.42 8.47 4.85
CA PHE A 52 6.07 9.89 4.68
C PHE A 52 7.35 10.70 4.52
N GLY A 53 7.77 10.87 3.27
CA GLY A 53 9.02 11.51 2.92
C GLY A 53 8.87 12.76 2.08
N LYS A 54 10.00 13.21 1.55
CA LYS A 54 10.10 14.35 0.65
C LYS A 54 10.88 13.95 -0.59
N THR A 55 10.45 14.41 -1.75
CA THR A 55 11.19 14.26 -3.01
C THR A 55 11.29 15.61 -3.73
N ARG A 56 12.24 15.75 -4.65
CA ARG A 56 12.30 16.90 -5.56
C ARG A 56 11.45 16.61 -6.79
N GLY A 57 10.47 17.46 -7.05
CA GLY A 57 9.67 17.44 -8.27
C GLY A 57 10.42 18.03 -9.47
N ARG A 58 9.72 18.10 -10.61
CA ARG A 58 10.21 18.84 -11.79
C ARG A 58 10.43 20.31 -11.40
N GLY A 59 11.61 20.86 -11.70
CA GLY A 59 11.99 22.22 -11.29
C GLY A 59 12.61 22.33 -9.88
N GLY A 60 12.91 21.20 -9.21
CA GLY A 60 13.64 21.20 -7.94
C GLY A 60 12.80 21.51 -6.71
N VAL A 61 11.51 21.83 -6.89
CA VAL A 61 10.57 22.10 -5.79
C VAL A 61 10.37 20.83 -4.96
N GLN A 62 10.55 20.95 -3.65
CA GLN A 62 10.34 19.86 -2.72
C GLN A 62 8.83 19.56 -2.58
N ARG A 63 8.46 18.31 -2.75
CA ARG A 63 7.08 17.81 -2.62
C ARG A 63 7.03 16.61 -1.68
N ASP A 64 5.86 16.34 -1.16
CA ASP A 64 5.62 15.14 -0.37
C ASP A 64 5.79 13.89 -1.24
N TRP A 65 6.31 12.83 -0.60
CA TRP A 65 6.39 11.50 -1.16
C TRP A 65 5.88 10.50 -0.14
N ASN A 66 4.59 10.21 -0.23
CA ASN A 66 3.88 9.26 0.61
C ASN A 66 3.61 8.01 -0.23
N ALA A 67 4.30 6.92 0.11
CA ALA A 67 4.21 5.65 -0.61
C ALA A 67 3.75 4.54 0.31
N PHE A 68 2.93 3.64 -0.22
CA PHE A 68 2.31 2.56 0.53
C PHE A 68 2.48 1.22 -0.21
N GLY A 69 2.63 0.13 0.54
CA GLY A 69 2.78 -1.23 0.00
C GLY A 69 2.34 -2.31 0.98
N GLN A 70 2.41 -3.59 0.58
CA GLN A 70 1.77 -4.72 1.28
C GLN A 70 2.71 -5.84 1.76
N LYS A 71 4.02 -5.73 1.53
CA LYS A 71 5.02 -6.71 2.02
C LYS A 71 6.06 -5.99 2.85
N PRO A 72 6.45 -6.53 4.02
CA PRO A 72 7.36 -5.88 4.96
C PRO A 72 8.84 -6.02 4.56
N PHE A 73 9.13 -6.06 3.26
CA PHE A 73 10.47 -6.17 2.68
C PHE A 73 10.45 -5.67 1.23
N ASP A 74 11.63 -5.44 0.65
CA ASP A 74 11.81 -4.94 -0.72
C ASP A 74 10.96 -3.70 -1.04
N PHE A 75 10.88 -2.76 -0.09
CA PHE A 75 9.89 -1.67 -0.07
C PHE A 75 9.77 -0.93 -1.41
N ARG A 76 10.88 -0.59 -2.07
CA ARG A 76 10.87 0.14 -3.35
C ARG A 76 10.18 -0.63 -4.48
N SER A 77 10.40 -1.93 -4.60
CA SER A 77 9.81 -2.75 -5.67
C SER A 77 8.35 -3.11 -5.40
N ASN A 78 7.92 -2.96 -4.14
CA ASN A 78 6.59 -3.32 -3.67
C ASN A 78 5.73 -2.10 -3.27
N ILE A 79 6.06 -0.91 -3.77
CA ILE A 79 5.11 0.21 -3.74
C ILE A 79 3.87 -0.20 -4.54
N VAL A 80 2.71 -0.06 -3.91
CA VAL A 80 1.39 -0.27 -4.50
C VAL A 80 0.83 1.04 -5.04
N VAL A 81 0.88 2.10 -4.23
CA VAL A 81 0.36 3.41 -4.59
C VAL A 81 1.15 4.52 -3.91
N GLU A 82 1.24 5.66 -4.57
CA GLU A 82 1.70 6.92 -3.97
C GLU A 82 0.51 7.85 -3.82
N ILE A 83 0.29 8.40 -2.62
CA ILE A 83 -0.83 9.30 -2.34
C ILE A 83 -0.25 10.67 -1.98
N ASN A 84 0.07 11.44 -3.03
CA ASN A 84 0.76 12.72 -2.91
C ASN A 84 -0.17 13.87 -3.26
N GLN A 85 -0.23 14.86 -2.37
CA GLN A 85 -0.95 16.11 -2.52
C GLN A 85 -0.04 17.27 -2.94
N PRO A 86 -0.58 18.33 -3.58
CA PRO A 86 0.12 19.60 -3.69
C PRO A 86 0.45 20.17 -2.30
N ASN A 87 1.55 20.91 -2.19
CA ASN A 87 1.88 21.63 -0.94
C ASN A 87 0.91 22.79 -0.68
N ASP A 88 0.36 23.36 -1.74
CA ASP A 88 -0.66 24.41 -1.78
C ASP A 88 -1.23 24.56 -3.20
N GLY A 89 -2.32 25.31 -3.31
CA GLY A 89 -3.00 25.59 -4.57
C GLY A 89 -3.59 24.35 -5.22
N ILE A 90 -3.74 24.43 -6.54
CA ILE A 90 -4.37 23.41 -7.38
C ILE A 90 -3.29 22.80 -8.28
N ASP A 91 -3.00 21.51 -8.08
CA ASP A 91 -2.19 20.72 -9.00
C ASP A 91 -2.85 19.36 -9.25
N GLN A 92 -3.65 19.29 -10.32
CA GLN A 92 -4.35 18.05 -10.71
C GLN A 92 -3.42 17.03 -11.39
N ASN A 93 -2.11 17.28 -11.49
CA ASN A 93 -1.15 16.24 -11.89
C ASN A 93 -0.78 15.33 -10.73
N LEU A 94 -0.85 15.86 -9.49
CA LEU A 94 -0.75 15.09 -8.28
C LEU A 94 -2.08 14.40 -8.01
N GLN A 95 -1.99 13.12 -7.67
CA GLN A 95 -3.15 12.24 -7.65
C GLN A 95 -3.92 12.29 -6.35
N GLY A 96 -3.26 12.69 -5.27
CA GLY A 96 -3.87 12.88 -3.96
C GLY A 96 -4.29 14.32 -3.75
N ILE A 97 -5.37 14.54 -3.01
CA ILE A 97 -5.74 15.85 -2.47
C ILE A 97 -6.33 15.69 -1.08
N PHE A 98 -6.39 16.80 -0.35
CA PHE A 98 -7.28 16.91 0.79
C PHE A 98 -8.52 17.70 0.41
N ALA A 99 -9.67 17.33 0.96
CA ALA A 99 -10.93 18.05 0.76
C ALA A 99 -11.72 18.12 2.06
N ARG A 100 -12.75 18.96 2.07
CA ARG A 100 -13.71 19.09 3.16
C ARG A 100 -15.11 18.78 2.65
N ASP A 101 -15.84 17.99 3.41
CA ASP A 101 -17.26 17.72 3.15
C ASP A 101 -18.18 18.83 3.70
N ASP A 102 -19.48 18.67 3.49
CA ASP A 102 -20.52 19.59 3.94
C ASP A 102 -20.68 19.62 5.46
N ALA A 103 -20.36 18.52 6.15
CA ALA A 103 -20.26 18.45 7.61
C ALA A 103 -19.00 19.11 8.17
N GLY A 104 -18.08 19.55 7.31
CA GLY A 104 -16.83 20.19 7.70
C GLY A 104 -15.68 19.21 7.97
N SER A 105 -15.87 17.92 7.73
CA SER A 105 -14.87 16.86 7.95
C SER A 105 -13.85 16.84 6.81
N ARG A 106 -12.59 16.64 7.16
CA ARG A 106 -11.47 16.58 6.22
C ARG A 106 -11.22 15.16 5.75
N TRP A 107 -11.04 15.01 4.45
CA TRP A 107 -10.80 13.73 3.78
C TRP A 107 -9.50 13.76 3.01
N LEU A 108 -8.79 12.63 3.00
CA LEU A 108 -7.78 12.32 1.99
C LEU A 108 -8.48 11.63 0.82
N LEU A 109 -8.19 12.10 -0.39
CA LEU A 109 -8.78 11.59 -1.62
C LEU A 109 -7.71 11.26 -2.66
N HIS A 110 -8.04 10.42 -3.64
CA HIS A 110 -7.11 10.04 -4.72
C HIS A 110 -7.84 9.80 -6.06
N GLN A 111 -7.26 10.19 -7.20
CA GLN A 111 -7.90 10.05 -8.53
C GLN A 111 -7.94 8.62 -9.08
N GLY A 112 -7.33 7.65 -8.39
CA GLY A 112 -7.23 6.26 -8.86
C GLY A 112 -6.20 6.04 -9.99
N ARG A 113 -5.59 7.10 -10.52
CA ARG A 113 -4.53 6.99 -11.54
C ARG A 113 -3.23 6.49 -10.91
N MET A 114 -2.60 5.50 -11.54
CA MET A 114 -1.34 4.94 -11.08
C MET A 114 -0.42 4.58 -12.26
N SER A 115 0.88 4.65 -12.02
CA SER A 115 1.89 4.13 -12.95
C SER A 115 2.26 2.71 -12.55
N VAL A 116 2.23 1.79 -13.51
CA VAL A 116 2.76 0.42 -13.35
C VAL A 116 3.85 0.19 -14.40
N PRO A 117 4.73 -0.81 -14.25
CA PRO A 117 5.74 -1.10 -15.27
C PRO A 117 5.11 -1.22 -16.66
N ALA A 118 5.61 -0.43 -17.62
CA ALA A 118 5.17 -0.37 -19.01
C ALA A 118 3.70 0.04 -19.30
N ARG A 119 2.86 0.30 -18.28
CA ARG A 119 1.45 0.68 -18.49
C ARG A 119 1.00 1.76 -17.49
N ARG A 120 -0.12 2.41 -17.79
CA ARG A 120 -0.78 3.36 -16.89
C ARG A 120 -2.17 2.84 -16.54
N ILE A 121 -2.53 2.95 -15.27
CA ILE A 121 -3.90 2.77 -14.79
C ILE A 121 -4.55 4.15 -14.85
N THR A 122 -5.60 4.26 -15.66
CA THR A 122 -6.43 5.46 -15.78
C THR A 122 -7.55 5.45 -14.74
N GLU A 123 -8.27 6.56 -14.61
CA GLU A 123 -9.47 6.67 -13.77
C GLU A 123 -10.50 5.60 -14.17
N ALA A 124 -10.74 5.45 -15.47
CA ALA A 124 -11.67 4.45 -16.00
C ALA A 124 -11.22 3.02 -15.70
N ASP A 125 -9.93 2.72 -15.81
CA ASP A 125 -9.40 1.40 -15.43
C ASP A 125 -9.61 1.10 -13.94
N PHE A 126 -9.37 2.10 -13.08
CA PHE A 126 -9.54 1.96 -11.63
C PHE A 126 -11.01 1.73 -11.27
N ILE A 127 -11.93 2.51 -11.84
CA ILE A 127 -13.38 2.35 -11.66
C ILE A 127 -13.82 0.97 -12.15
N ALA A 128 -13.40 0.55 -13.35
CA ALA A 128 -13.77 -0.75 -13.90
C ALA A 128 -13.28 -1.91 -13.03
N ALA A 129 -12.06 -1.81 -12.49
CA ALA A 129 -11.49 -2.85 -11.63
C ALA A 129 -12.14 -2.89 -10.25
N THR A 130 -12.41 -1.74 -9.64
CA THR A 130 -12.79 -1.63 -8.21
C THR A 130 -14.28 -1.43 -7.99
N ARG A 131 -15.01 -0.96 -9.01
CA ARG A 131 -16.41 -0.47 -8.96
C ARG A 131 -16.63 0.68 -7.97
N LEU A 132 -15.55 1.32 -7.53
CA LEU A 132 -15.63 2.46 -6.63
C LEU A 132 -15.97 3.72 -7.43
N GLU A 133 -17.05 4.38 -7.08
CA GLU A 133 -17.43 5.66 -7.71
C GLU A 133 -16.65 6.81 -7.06
N PRO A 134 -16.06 7.73 -7.86
CA PRO A 134 -15.42 8.92 -7.34
C PRO A 134 -16.45 10.03 -7.05
N GLU A 135 -16.10 10.89 -6.10
CA GLU A 135 -16.87 12.09 -5.76
C GLU A 135 -16.40 13.30 -6.57
N ALA A 136 -17.34 14.22 -6.83
CA ALA A 136 -17.03 15.51 -7.43
C ALA A 136 -16.47 16.45 -6.37
N ILE A 137 -15.28 17.00 -6.66
CA ILE A 137 -14.57 17.93 -5.80
C ILE A 137 -14.48 19.27 -6.50
N GLU A 138 -14.96 20.33 -5.86
CA GLU A 138 -14.84 21.70 -6.33
C GLU A 138 -13.53 22.34 -5.85
N PHE A 139 -12.89 23.07 -6.75
CA PHE A 139 -11.71 23.90 -6.48
C PHE A 139 -12.08 25.38 -6.43
N SER A 140 -11.22 26.20 -5.83
CA SER A 140 -11.46 27.64 -5.64
C SER A 140 -11.48 28.44 -6.94
N ASP A 141 -10.90 27.91 -8.02
CA ASP A 141 -10.94 28.50 -9.37
C ASP A 141 -12.23 28.17 -10.14
N GLY A 142 -13.17 27.44 -9.52
CA GLY A 142 -14.43 27.01 -10.12
C GLY A 142 -14.29 25.74 -10.99
N SER A 143 -13.08 25.18 -11.14
CA SER A 143 -12.90 23.87 -11.75
C SER A 143 -13.37 22.76 -10.81
N ALA A 144 -13.60 21.58 -11.36
CA ALA A 144 -13.96 20.39 -10.59
C ALA A 144 -13.13 19.18 -11.02
N GLY A 145 -12.88 18.28 -10.08
CA GLY A 145 -12.20 17.01 -10.32
C GLY A 145 -12.97 15.83 -9.73
N ARG A 146 -12.63 14.61 -10.15
CA ARG A 146 -13.21 13.36 -9.64
C ARG A 146 -12.18 12.61 -8.80
N TYR A 147 -12.50 12.34 -7.55
CA TYR A 147 -11.59 11.68 -6.61
C TYR A 147 -12.31 10.63 -5.77
N HIS A 148 -11.64 9.51 -5.51
CA HIS A 148 -12.11 8.49 -4.60
C HIS A 148 -11.73 8.85 -3.16
N LYS A 149 -12.64 8.60 -2.22
CA LYS A 149 -12.32 8.64 -0.79
C LYS A 149 -11.26 7.61 -0.46
N VAL A 150 -10.19 8.07 0.17
CA VAL A 150 -9.17 7.20 0.76
C VAL A 150 -9.50 7.01 2.23
N THR A 151 -9.57 8.11 2.98
CA THR A 151 -9.82 8.03 4.42
C THR A 151 -10.28 9.35 5.03
N LEU A 152 -11.01 9.27 6.15
CA LEU A 152 -11.42 10.41 6.97
C LEU A 152 -10.27 10.80 7.90
N LEU A 153 -9.90 12.09 7.94
CA LEU A 153 -8.81 12.59 8.77
C LEU A 153 -9.24 12.95 10.18
N ASP A 154 -10.49 13.34 10.36
CA ASP A 154 -11.01 13.86 11.64
C ASP A 154 -11.60 12.77 12.55
N GLY A 155 -11.20 11.51 12.34
CA GLY A 155 -11.62 10.35 13.13
C GLY A 155 -10.49 9.72 13.95
N PRO A 156 -10.77 8.64 14.70
CA PRO A 156 -9.75 7.83 15.35
C PRO A 156 -8.70 7.31 14.37
N ALA A 157 -7.44 7.20 14.82
CA ALA A 157 -6.32 6.73 14.00
C ALA A 157 -6.59 5.36 13.34
N ALA A 158 -7.25 4.45 14.05
CA ALA A 158 -7.62 3.14 13.53
C ALA A 158 -8.51 3.22 12.26
N LEU A 159 -9.52 4.11 12.24
CA LEU A 159 -10.35 4.30 11.05
C LEU A 159 -9.56 4.92 9.90
N LEU A 160 -8.62 5.81 10.23
CA LEU A 160 -7.74 6.41 9.23
C LEU A 160 -6.90 5.32 8.53
N GLN A 161 -6.27 4.47 9.34
CA GLN A 161 -5.40 3.37 8.91
C GLN A 161 -6.16 2.33 8.10
N GLU A 162 -7.35 1.95 8.54
CA GLU A 162 -8.25 1.04 7.82
C GLU A 162 -8.63 1.60 6.44
N GLY A 163 -9.01 2.88 6.34
CA GLY A 163 -9.33 3.51 5.07
C GLY A 163 -8.15 3.51 4.08
N ILE A 164 -6.93 3.79 4.58
CA ILE A 164 -5.71 3.71 3.75
C ILE A 164 -5.47 2.27 3.31
N ALA A 165 -5.59 1.30 4.20
CA ALA A 165 -5.39 -0.12 3.88
C ALA A 165 -6.38 -0.62 2.84
N ALA A 166 -7.67 -0.28 2.99
CA ALA A 166 -8.72 -0.59 2.03
C ALA A 166 -8.39 0.03 0.67
N PHE A 167 -7.98 1.30 0.63
CA PHE A 167 -7.61 1.96 -0.61
C PHE A 167 -6.37 1.33 -1.28
N VAL A 168 -5.33 0.98 -0.50
CA VAL A 168 -4.15 0.25 -0.99
C VAL A 168 -4.55 -1.09 -1.60
N ALA A 169 -5.49 -1.82 -0.98
CA ALA A 169 -6.02 -3.07 -1.53
C ALA A 169 -6.76 -2.86 -2.86
N ARG A 170 -7.57 -1.80 -2.98
CA ARG A 170 -8.21 -1.40 -4.25
C ARG A 170 -7.19 -1.06 -5.34
N CYS A 171 -6.12 -0.37 -4.97
CA CYS A 171 -5.00 -0.12 -5.87
C CYS A 171 -4.33 -1.41 -6.33
N ALA A 172 -4.04 -2.35 -5.43
CA ALA A 172 -3.48 -3.65 -5.78
C ALA A 172 -4.40 -4.43 -6.73
N GLN A 173 -5.71 -4.43 -6.49
CA GLN A 173 -6.73 -5.01 -7.38
C GLN A 173 -6.66 -4.41 -8.79
N ALA A 174 -6.65 -3.07 -8.90
CA ALA A 174 -6.55 -2.40 -10.20
C ALA A 174 -5.24 -2.71 -10.92
N ARG A 175 -4.12 -2.84 -10.19
CA ARG A 175 -2.83 -3.27 -10.76
C ARG A 175 -2.91 -4.67 -11.32
N LEU A 176 -3.42 -5.63 -10.55
CA LEU A 176 -3.59 -7.01 -11.00
C LEU A 176 -4.46 -7.08 -12.26
N ALA A 177 -5.63 -6.44 -12.25
CA ALA A 177 -6.53 -6.40 -13.40
C ALA A 177 -5.85 -5.84 -14.67
N LYS A 178 -5.01 -4.80 -14.53
CA LYS A 178 -4.28 -4.18 -15.65
C LYS A 178 -3.11 -5.02 -16.16
N THR A 179 -2.47 -5.81 -15.29
CA THR A 179 -1.32 -6.65 -15.65
C THR A 179 -1.70 -8.05 -16.13
N SER A 180 -2.88 -8.55 -15.77
CA SER A 180 -3.29 -9.93 -16.04
C SER A 180 -3.81 -10.19 -17.45
N ASP A 181 -3.90 -9.19 -18.35
CA ASP A 181 -4.46 -9.34 -19.71
C ASP A 181 -5.78 -10.16 -19.77
N GLY A 182 -6.64 -10.02 -18.74
CA GLY A 182 -7.90 -10.78 -18.64
C GLY A 182 -7.79 -12.23 -18.14
N GLY A 183 -6.62 -12.68 -17.68
CA GLY A 183 -6.46 -13.95 -16.96
C GLY A 183 -7.11 -13.93 -15.58
N PRO A 184 -7.53 -15.10 -15.04
CA PRO A 184 -8.33 -15.19 -13.82
C PRO A 184 -7.58 -14.58 -12.63
N ILE A 185 -8.25 -13.63 -11.98
CA ILE A 185 -7.77 -12.90 -10.81
C ILE A 185 -7.61 -13.90 -9.65
N ALA A 186 -6.44 -13.88 -9.00
CA ALA A 186 -6.19 -14.67 -7.80
C ALA A 186 -7.13 -14.21 -6.66
N ASP A 187 -8.01 -15.12 -6.29
CA ASP A 187 -8.87 -15.21 -5.09
C ASP A 187 -9.52 -13.91 -4.57
N LEU A 188 -10.63 -13.55 -5.22
CA LEU A 188 -11.56 -12.48 -4.83
C LEU A 188 -12.16 -12.64 -3.42
N LYS A 189 -12.03 -13.81 -2.76
CA LYS A 189 -12.55 -14.02 -1.40
C LYS A 189 -11.88 -13.13 -0.36
N LYS A 190 -10.56 -12.96 -0.43
CA LYS A 190 -9.81 -12.15 0.56
C LYS A 190 -10.20 -10.67 0.55
N LEU A 191 -10.78 -10.18 -0.55
CA LEU A 191 -11.20 -8.79 -0.69
C LEU A 191 -12.55 -8.53 -0.01
N HIS A 192 -13.46 -9.52 -0.04
CA HIS A 192 -14.77 -9.42 0.61
C HIS A 192 -14.64 -9.48 2.15
N ASP A 193 -13.65 -10.23 2.63
CA ASP A 193 -13.34 -10.37 4.06
C ASP A 193 -12.77 -9.07 4.68
N TRP A 194 -12.34 -8.10 3.86
CA TRP A 194 -11.79 -6.81 4.31
C TRP A 194 -12.81 -5.68 4.33
N GLU A 195 -13.87 -5.76 3.53
CA GLU A 195 -14.95 -4.76 3.51
C GLU A 195 -15.94 -4.92 4.67
N HIS A 196 -15.94 -6.09 5.31
CA HIS A 196 -16.69 -6.38 6.51
C HIS A 196 -15.73 -6.42 7.69
N GLY A 197 -15.60 -5.28 8.38
CA GLY A 197 -14.80 -5.18 9.61
C GLY A 197 -15.03 -6.37 10.55
N LEU A 198 -13.92 -6.84 11.13
CA LEU A 198 -13.79 -7.97 12.05
C LEU A 198 -14.07 -9.34 11.41
N SER A 199 -13.05 -9.97 10.83
CA SER A 199 -12.99 -11.43 10.84
C SER A 199 -12.57 -11.88 12.24
N PRO A 200 -13.39 -12.65 12.98
CA PRO A 200 -12.92 -13.39 14.12
C PRO A 200 -11.81 -14.34 13.65
N GLU A 201 -10.79 -14.57 14.46
CA GLU A 201 -9.80 -15.62 14.17
C GLU A 201 -10.54 -16.94 13.91
N ALA A 202 -10.48 -17.41 12.67
CA ALA A 202 -11.07 -18.69 12.29
C ALA A 202 -10.24 -19.80 12.95
N THR A 203 -10.74 -20.31 14.07
CA THR A 203 -10.27 -21.55 14.68
C THR A 203 -11.12 -22.70 14.14
N GLY A 204 -10.47 -23.75 13.64
CA GLY A 204 -11.13 -24.92 13.06
C GLY A 204 -10.39 -25.52 11.88
N THR A 205 -10.82 -26.71 11.47
CA THR A 205 -10.29 -27.43 10.32
C THR A 205 -11.11 -27.09 9.08
N PHE A 206 -10.46 -26.88 7.93
CA PHE A 206 -11.14 -26.63 6.66
C PHE A 206 -10.77 -27.71 5.66
N ASP A 207 -11.75 -28.09 4.84
CA ASP A 207 -11.53 -29.02 3.72
C ASP A 207 -11.04 -28.27 2.48
N VAL A 208 -9.90 -28.72 1.97
CA VAL A 208 -9.32 -28.23 0.70
C VAL A 208 -9.61 -29.27 -0.37
N ALA A 209 -10.34 -28.88 -1.42
CA ALA A 209 -10.55 -29.75 -2.56
C ALA A 209 -9.22 -30.15 -3.20
N ALA A 210 -9.06 -31.43 -3.54
CA ALA A 210 -7.88 -31.95 -4.18
C ALA A 210 -7.63 -31.22 -5.51
N ARG A 211 -6.50 -30.50 -5.60
CA ARG A 211 -6.01 -29.94 -6.87
C ARG A 211 -5.52 -31.08 -7.76
N ALA A 212 -5.69 -30.93 -9.09
CA ALA A 212 -5.12 -31.84 -10.07
C ALA A 212 -3.61 -32.01 -9.84
N ALA A 213 -3.11 -33.23 -9.94
CA ALA A 213 -1.72 -33.57 -9.67
C ALA A 213 -0.79 -32.74 -10.56
N ALA A 214 0.04 -31.91 -9.92
CA ALA A 214 1.13 -31.20 -10.57
C ALA A 214 2.45 -31.81 -10.15
N ILE A 215 3.38 -31.96 -11.09
CA ILE A 215 4.75 -32.38 -10.79
C ILE A 215 5.46 -31.18 -10.16
N GLY A 216 5.61 -31.22 -8.83
CA GLY A 216 6.39 -30.23 -8.09
C GLY A 216 7.87 -30.61 -8.08
N HIS A 217 8.71 -29.78 -8.69
CA HIS A 217 10.15 -29.95 -8.58
C HIS A 217 10.65 -29.32 -7.26
N ARG A 218 11.17 -30.14 -6.35
CA ARG A 218 11.75 -29.69 -5.08
C ARG A 218 13.14 -29.07 -5.28
N ARG A 219 13.18 -27.84 -5.81
CA ARG A 219 14.44 -27.11 -6.06
C ARG A 219 15.15 -26.63 -4.80
N HIS A 220 14.44 -26.53 -3.68
CA HIS A 220 15.00 -26.05 -2.42
C HIS A 220 16.20 -26.90 -1.95
N GLY A 221 16.12 -28.23 -2.04
CA GLY A 221 17.22 -29.12 -1.65
C GLY A 221 18.42 -29.10 -2.62
N GLU A 222 18.22 -28.70 -3.87
CA GLU A 222 19.29 -28.52 -4.84
C GLU A 222 20.05 -27.21 -4.57
N VAL A 223 19.30 -26.12 -4.35
CA VAL A 223 19.85 -24.81 -3.96
C VAL A 223 20.63 -24.93 -2.65
N TRP A 224 20.09 -25.64 -1.66
CA TRP A 224 20.72 -25.83 -0.36
C TRP A 224 22.06 -26.57 -0.47
N ARG A 225 22.12 -27.64 -1.27
CA ARG A 225 23.36 -28.41 -1.49
C ARG A 225 24.42 -27.58 -2.21
N ALA A 226 24.03 -26.83 -3.23
CA ALA A 226 24.94 -25.95 -3.97
C ALA A 226 25.49 -24.83 -3.07
N LEU A 227 24.64 -24.19 -2.27
CA LEU A 227 25.04 -23.11 -1.37
C LEU A 227 25.93 -23.61 -0.23
N THR A 228 25.59 -24.74 0.39
CA THR A 228 26.40 -25.38 1.43
C THR A 228 27.80 -25.75 0.92
N HIS A 229 27.88 -26.24 -0.31
CA HIS A 229 29.16 -26.55 -0.95
C HIS A 229 30.04 -25.31 -1.10
N GLU A 230 29.47 -24.19 -1.59
CA GLU A 230 30.20 -22.93 -1.72
C GLU A 230 30.62 -22.32 -0.38
N LEU A 231 29.76 -22.37 0.64
CA LEU A 231 30.09 -21.85 1.97
C LEU A 231 31.24 -22.63 2.62
N ARG A 232 31.26 -23.97 2.47
CA ARG A 232 32.40 -24.80 2.90
C ARG A 232 33.69 -24.47 2.15
N ARG A 233 33.59 -24.24 0.84
CA ARG A 233 34.74 -23.85 0.01
C ARG A 233 35.32 -22.50 0.45
N LEU A 234 34.49 -21.60 0.97
CA LEU A 234 34.86 -20.28 1.47
C LEU A 234 35.19 -20.26 2.98
N ASP A 235 35.20 -21.42 3.64
CA ASP A 235 35.40 -21.57 5.09
C ASP A 235 34.42 -20.74 5.95
N ILE A 236 33.20 -20.56 5.44
CA ILE A 236 32.13 -19.82 6.12
C ILE A 236 31.30 -20.82 6.94
N SER A 237 31.30 -20.62 8.26
CA SER A 237 30.48 -21.41 9.19
C SER A 237 28.99 -21.23 8.90
N HIS A 238 28.27 -22.35 8.81
CA HIS A 238 26.84 -22.39 8.51
C HIS A 238 26.16 -23.47 9.34
N SER A 239 24.91 -23.22 9.74
CA SER A 239 24.04 -24.20 10.39
C SER A 239 22.76 -24.44 9.59
N ASN A 240 22.13 -25.60 9.82
CA ASN A 240 20.83 -25.99 9.27
C ASN A 240 19.75 -26.04 10.36
N ASP A 241 19.94 -25.30 11.44
CA ASP A 241 19.00 -25.27 12.55
C ASP A 241 17.69 -24.57 12.17
N ARG A 242 16.63 -24.98 12.86
CA ARG A 242 15.30 -24.44 12.64
C ARG A 242 15.19 -23.05 13.27
N VAL A 243 15.09 -22.00 12.43
CA VAL A 243 14.89 -20.62 12.89
C VAL A 243 13.44 -20.22 12.62
N GLY A 244 12.60 -20.31 13.64
CA GLY A 244 11.19 -19.89 13.59
C GLY A 244 10.23 -20.88 12.90
N GLN A 245 9.05 -20.36 12.52
CA GLN A 245 7.89 -21.18 12.13
C GLN A 245 7.94 -21.78 10.71
N TYR A 246 8.91 -21.39 9.87
CA TYR A 246 8.92 -21.71 8.44
C TYR A 246 9.85 -22.87 8.03
N GLY A 247 10.39 -23.63 8.98
CA GLY A 247 11.25 -24.79 8.71
C GLY A 247 12.75 -24.45 8.75
N PRO A 248 13.63 -25.43 8.49
CA PRO A 248 15.08 -25.21 8.52
C PRO A 248 15.48 -24.23 7.42
N ASP A 249 16.23 -23.19 7.80
CA ASP A 249 16.76 -22.19 6.88
C ASP A 249 18.24 -21.97 7.19
N LEU A 250 19.02 -21.58 6.19
CA LEU A 250 20.48 -21.62 6.25
C LEU A 250 21.02 -20.24 6.64
N PHE A 251 21.73 -20.17 7.76
CA PHE A 251 22.32 -18.93 8.26
C PHE A 251 23.83 -19.07 8.46
N THR A 252 24.56 -18.00 8.15
CA THR A 252 25.99 -17.88 8.42
C THR A 252 26.19 -17.44 9.87
N SER A 253 26.96 -18.19 10.64
CA SER A 253 27.34 -17.82 12.01
C SER A 253 28.73 -17.17 12.01
N THR A 254 28.92 -16.13 12.81
CA THR A 254 30.28 -15.60 13.08
C THR A 254 31.07 -16.64 13.89
N PRO A 255 32.39 -16.83 13.61
CA PRO A 255 33.25 -17.65 14.45
C PRO A 255 33.38 -17.02 15.84
N GLU A 256 33.44 -17.85 16.88
CA GLU A 256 33.91 -17.45 18.22
C GLU A 256 35.42 -17.20 18.23
#